data_AF-A0AAD5LNL6-F1
#
_entry.id   AF-A0AAD5LNL6-F1
#
_cell.length_a   1.000
_cell.length_b   1.000
_cell.length_c   1.000
_cell.angle_alpha   90.00
_cell.angle_beta   90.00
_cell.angle_gamma   90.00
#
_symmetry.space_group_name_H-M   'P 1'
#
loop_
_entity.id
_entity.type
_entity.pdbx_description
1 polymer ?
#
loop_
_entity_poly.entity_id
_entity_poly.type
_entity_poly.pdbx_seq_one_letter_code
_entity_poly.pdbx_strand_id
1 'polypeptide(L)'
;MAEQCSSSSSDLIAAASDEGQLVELLDQEQYPAVVDIDDSFLSNMEACFKAFDKDNDGLMTLSDFAALCRTLFRNEQGKAYAIEDSRLQEMFDVFDRNQDGYVDFQEFAFCWKQWIKPIVRPISALIIVDVQNDFITGSLSISNCPAKQNGQDVLKPTNKMLETVPFEVVFYSLDWHPENHVSFIENVGKRKLHPSSQKKAEEAELYDTVIFEGPPLNEQKLWPKHCVQNSWGAELHSAVKVLDNGIFVHKGIHPDIDSYSAFWDNNKMSKTPLASLLQKKKITDLYVCGLAYDVCVGATANHSLEHGYRTILVDDASRGISLDDIHHTRDSLAEKNAVVVHSSQVKDMVEGRDRRPELGYFQAMRLREMPQNGGIRDPSPDDVSPRDSVIFLT
;
A
#
# COMPACT_ATOMS: atom_id res chain seq x y z
N MET A 1 37.31 -45.15 -16.04
CA MET A 1 37.20 -43.82 -16.69
C MET A 1 36.07 -43.12 -15.96
N ALA A 2 36.31 -42.51 -14.79
CA ALA A 2 36.94 -41.19 -14.59
C ALA A 2 36.12 -40.11 -15.35
N GLU A 3 35.48 -39.10 -14.76
CA GLU A 3 35.64 -38.41 -13.47
C GLU A 3 34.32 -37.74 -13.03
N GLN A 4 34.20 -37.50 -11.72
CA GLN A 4 33.25 -36.61 -11.05
C GLN A 4 33.73 -35.15 -11.09
N CYS A 5 32.81 -34.19 -10.95
CA CYS A 5 32.91 -32.93 -10.19
C CYS A 5 31.60 -32.14 -10.45
N SER A 6 30.71 -31.78 -9.52
CA SER A 6 30.81 -31.07 -8.24
C SER A 6 31.51 -29.71 -8.31
N SER A 7 30.73 -28.63 -8.40
CA SER A 7 31.04 -27.27 -7.89
C SER A 7 29.77 -26.43 -8.04
N SER A 8 28.98 -26.24 -6.98
CA SER A 8 29.15 -25.24 -5.90
C SER A 8 28.78 -23.83 -6.35
N SER A 9 27.73 -23.32 -5.71
CA SER A 9 27.35 -21.92 -5.62
C SER A 9 28.52 -21.09 -5.07
N SER A 10 29.31 -20.44 -5.94
CA SER A 10 30.34 -19.49 -5.51
C SER A 10 30.86 -18.51 -6.57
N ASP A 11 30.31 -18.44 -7.79
CA ASP A 11 30.99 -17.75 -8.91
C ASP A 11 30.29 -16.49 -9.46
N LEU A 12 29.64 -15.68 -8.61
CA LEU A 12 29.09 -14.38 -9.06
C LEU A 12 29.30 -13.22 -8.08
N ILE A 13 30.42 -13.21 -7.35
CA ILE A 13 30.88 -12.00 -6.64
C ILE A 13 32.38 -11.80 -6.88
N ALA A 14 32.72 -10.56 -7.24
CA ALA A 14 34.04 -9.94 -7.32
C ALA A 14 34.78 -10.00 -8.69
N ALA A 15 34.48 -9.03 -9.55
CA ALA A 15 35.52 -8.18 -10.13
C ALA A 15 34.91 -6.79 -10.41
N ALA A 16 35.52 -5.78 -9.80
CA ALA A 16 35.11 -4.38 -9.79
C ALA A 16 35.57 -3.62 -11.05
N SER A 17 35.14 -2.35 -11.10
CA SER A 17 35.72 -1.20 -11.79
C SER A 17 35.64 -1.15 -13.32
N ASP A 18 34.61 -0.46 -13.83
CA ASP A 18 34.81 0.62 -14.80
C ASP A 18 33.55 1.52 -14.84
N GLU A 19 33.57 2.61 -14.06
CA GLU A 19 32.65 3.72 -14.21
C GLU A 19 33.12 4.57 -15.40
N GLY A 20 32.33 4.62 -16.48
CA GLY A 20 32.60 5.60 -17.54
C GLY A 20 32.31 5.20 -18.99
N GLN A 21 31.35 4.30 -19.27
CA GLN A 21 30.93 4.05 -20.65
C GLN A 21 29.54 3.40 -20.77
N LEU A 22 28.48 4.07 -20.30
CA LEU A 22 27.09 3.68 -20.58
C LEU A 22 26.14 4.90 -20.61
N VAL A 23 26.67 6.06 -20.97
CA VAL A 23 25.92 7.31 -21.18
C VAL A 23 26.35 7.87 -22.52
N GLU A 24 25.77 7.33 -23.60
CA GLU A 24 25.67 7.90 -24.95
C GLU A 24 25.32 6.76 -25.91
N LEU A 25 24.03 6.41 -26.00
CA LEU A 25 23.47 5.66 -27.15
C LEU A 25 21.92 5.60 -27.14
N LEU A 26 21.22 6.45 -26.39
CA LEU A 26 19.74 6.45 -26.32
C LEU A 26 19.07 7.75 -26.80
N ASP A 27 19.73 8.54 -27.65
CA ASP A 27 19.22 9.86 -28.05
C ASP A 27 18.94 10.01 -29.55
N GLN A 28 18.47 8.93 -30.20
CA GLN A 28 17.91 9.00 -31.55
C GLN A 28 16.77 7.99 -31.76
N GLU A 29 15.61 8.24 -31.16
CA GLU A 29 14.34 7.87 -31.80
C GLU A 29 13.39 9.07 -31.77
N GLN A 30 12.94 9.46 -32.96
CA GLN A 30 11.97 10.50 -33.23
C GLN A 30 10.71 10.32 -32.37
N TYR A 31 10.38 11.33 -31.57
CA TYR A 31 9.07 11.50 -30.96
C TYR A 31 7.97 11.37 -32.03
N PRO A 32 7.07 10.37 -31.96
CA PRO A 32 5.83 10.47 -32.70
C PRO A 32 4.97 11.57 -32.04
N ALA A 33 4.41 12.41 -32.89
CA ALA A 33 3.54 13.52 -32.55
C ALA A 33 2.36 13.06 -31.67
N VAL A 34 1.98 13.94 -30.72
CA VAL A 34 0.65 14.09 -30.10
C VAL A 34 -0.11 12.78 -29.86
N VAL A 35 -0.10 12.30 -28.61
CA VAL A 35 -0.95 11.20 -28.16
C VAL A 35 -2.41 11.57 -28.42
N ASP A 36 -3.04 10.89 -29.39
CA ASP A 36 -4.47 10.98 -29.67
C ASP A 36 -5.26 10.73 -28.39
N ILE A 37 -5.98 11.75 -27.91
CA ILE A 37 -7.04 11.60 -26.90
C ILE A 37 -8.19 10.91 -27.62
N ASP A 38 -8.08 9.58 -27.67
CA ASP A 38 -9.01 8.58 -28.21
C ASP A 38 -10.46 9.05 -28.28
N ASP A 39 -11.03 9.21 -29.49
CA ASP A 39 -12.43 9.58 -29.73
C ASP A 39 -13.43 8.64 -29.02
N SER A 40 -13.01 7.40 -28.70
CA SER A 40 -13.79 6.46 -27.87
C SER A 40 -13.95 6.95 -26.42
N PHE A 41 -12.97 7.67 -25.89
CA PHE A 41 -12.96 8.17 -24.52
C PHE A 41 -13.92 9.35 -24.34
N LEU A 42 -13.89 10.31 -25.27
CA LEU A 42 -14.79 11.46 -25.26
C LEU A 42 -16.24 11.04 -25.48
N SER A 43 -16.49 10.13 -26.43
CA SER A 43 -17.84 9.63 -26.70
C SER A 43 -18.45 8.86 -25.53
N ASN A 44 -17.66 8.05 -24.81
CA ASN A 44 -18.14 7.35 -23.61
C ASN A 44 -18.47 8.31 -22.45
N MET A 45 -17.66 9.36 -22.27
CA MET A 45 -17.87 10.37 -21.23
C MET A 45 -19.12 11.20 -21.53
N GLU A 46 -19.29 11.67 -22.76
CA GLU A 46 -20.46 12.43 -23.20
C GLU A 46 -21.75 11.61 -23.13
N ALA A 47 -21.70 10.34 -23.55
CA ALA A 47 -22.82 9.43 -23.41
C ALA A 47 -23.21 9.19 -21.95
N CYS A 48 -22.23 9.09 -21.05
CA CYS A 48 -22.48 8.95 -19.62
C CYS A 48 -23.11 10.23 -19.04
N PHE A 49 -22.56 11.40 -19.36
CA PHE A 49 -23.10 12.69 -18.92
C PHE A 49 -24.58 12.84 -19.34
N LYS A 50 -24.86 12.65 -20.62
CA LYS A 50 -26.22 12.68 -21.18
C LYS A 50 -27.17 11.62 -20.62
N ALA A 51 -26.64 10.49 -20.14
CA ALA A 51 -27.47 9.45 -19.53
C ALA A 51 -27.98 9.84 -18.13
N PHE A 52 -27.32 10.79 -17.46
CA PHE A 52 -27.69 11.24 -16.12
C PHE A 52 -28.23 12.67 -16.08
N ASP A 53 -27.89 13.54 -17.04
CA ASP A 53 -28.57 14.81 -17.33
C ASP A 53 -29.99 14.52 -17.87
N LYS A 54 -30.98 14.49 -16.96
CA LYS A 54 -32.33 13.98 -17.27
C LYS A 54 -33.19 14.93 -18.08
N ASP A 55 -33.04 16.24 -17.87
CA ASP A 55 -33.74 17.29 -18.61
C ASP A 55 -32.92 17.83 -19.79
N ASN A 56 -31.67 17.36 -19.94
CA ASN A 56 -30.79 17.63 -21.07
C ASN A 56 -30.52 19.14 -21.21
N ASP A 57 -30.34 19.81 -20.07
CA ASP A 57 -30.04 21.23 -19.97
C ASP A 57 -28.52 21.50 -19.94
N GLY A 58 -27.71 20.44 -19.86
CA GLY A 58 -26.26 20.51 -19.81
C GLY A 58 -25.68 20.63 -18.40
N LEU A 59 -26.50 20.49 -17.35
CA LEU A 59 -26.14 20.64 -15.95
C LEU A 59 -26.63 19.45 -15.13
N MET A 60 -25.76 18.87 -14.30
CA MET A 60 -26.16 17.79 -13.40
C MET A 60 -26.49 18.31 -12.01
N THR A 61 -27.70 18.02 -11.52
CA THR A 61 -28.09 18.32 -10.14
C THR A 61 -27.56 17.27 -9.16
N LEU A 62 -27.66 17.54 -7.85
CA LEU A 62 -27.40 16.53 -6.81
C LEU A 62 -28.25 15.25 -7.01
N SER A 63 -29.48 15.37 -7.50
CA SER A 63 -30.37 14.22 -7.75
C SER A 63 -29.87 13.34 -8.90
N ASP A 64 -29.25 13.95 -9.91
CA ASP A 64 -28.65 13.26 -11.04
C ASP A 64 -27.33 12.61 -10.63
N PHE A 65 -26.52 13.31 -9.86
CA PHE A 65 -25.33 12.75 -9.22
C PHE A 65 -25.67 11.57 -8.27
N ALA A 66 -26.78 11.64 -7.54
CA ALA A 66 -27.29 10.52 -6.74
C ALA A 66 -27.64 9.30 -7.59
N ALA A 67 -28.25 9.52 -8.77
CA ALA A 67 -28.56 8.46 -9.72
C ALA A 67 -27.30 7.84 -10.34
N LEU A 68 -26.29 8.67 -10.65
CA LEU A 68 -24.96 8.23 -11.05
C LEU A 68 -24.32 7.36 -9.97
N CYS A 69 -24.29 7.82 -8.72
CA CYS A 69 -23.73 7.08 -7.59
C CYS A 69 -24.42 5.72 -7.38
N ARG A 70 -25.76 5.65 -7.47
CA ARG A 70 -26.52 4.38 -7.42
C ARG A 70 -26.18 3.43 -8.56
N THR A 71 -25.73 3.94 -9.71
CA THR A 71 -25.29 3.13 -10.84
C THR A 71 -23.84 2.67 -10.70
N LEU A 72 -23.01 3.55 -10.15
CA LEU A 72 -21.59 3.36 -9.93
C LEU A 72 -21.31 2.39 -8.78
N PHE A 73 -21.97 2.55 -7.64
CA PHE A 73 -21.68 1.77 -6.44
C PHE A 73 -22.66 0.62 -6.30
N ARG A 74 -22.26 -0.53 -6.84
CA ARG A 74 -23.03 -1.78 -6.83
C ARG A 74 -22.14 -2.95 -6.44
N ASN A 75 -22.74 -3.95 -5.82
CA ASN A 75 -22.09 -5.22 -5.55
C ASN A 75 -22.07 -6.12 -6.80
N GLU A 76 -21.48 -7.30 -6.67
CA GLU A 76 -21.32 -8.30 -7.73
C GLU A 76 -22.64 -8.81 -8.31
N GLN A 77 -23.74 -8.68 -7.56
CA GLN A 77 -25.11 -9.02 -7.98
C GLN A 77 -25.85 -7.86 -8.64
N GLY A 78 -25.20 -6.70 -8.78
CA GLY A 78 -25.80 -5.49 -9.32
C GLY A 78 -26.70 -4.73 -8.34
N LYS A 79 -26.73 -5.10 -7.05
CA LYS A 79 -27.46 -4.36 -6.01
C LYS A 79 -26.70 -3.10 -5.65
N ALA A 80 -27.37 -1.95 -5.65
CA ALA A 80 -26.78 -0.68 -5.26
C ALA A 80 -26.48 -0.64 -3.75
N TYR A 81 -25.31 -0.09 -3.39
CA TYR A 81 -24.99 0.25 -2.02
C TYR A 81 -25.76 1.50 -1.56
N ALA A 82 -26.09 1.54 -0.28
CA ALA A 82 -26.60 2.76 0.34
C ALA A 82 -25.44 3.73 0.57
N ILE A 83 -25.71 5.02 0.41
CA ILE A 83 -24.78 6.11 0.67
C ILE A 83 -25.56 7.12 1.50
N GLU A 84 -24.96 7.59 2.58
CA GLU A 84 -25.56 8.64 3.41
C GLU A 84 -25.66 9.95 2.63
N ASP A 85 -26.76 10.68 2.83
CA ASP A 85 -27.02 11.92 2.10
C ASP A 85 -25.91 12.97 2.32
N SER A 86 -25.31 13.01 3.52
CA SER A 86 -24.16 13.87 3.84
C SER A 86 -22.97 13.58 2.95
N ARG A 87 -22.57 12.30 2.82
CA ARG A 87 -21.45 11.88 1.98
C ARG A 87 -21.72 12.13 0.50
N LEU A 88 -22.96 11.96 0.08
CA LEU A 88 -23.36 12.25 -1.29
C LEU A 88 -23.20 13.73 -1.62
N GLN A 89 -23.66 14.61 -0.72
CA GLN A 89 -23.46 16.06 -0.85
C GLN A 89 -21.97 16.41 -0.87
N GLU A 90 -21.18 15.89 0.08
CA GLU A 90 -19.74 16.16 0.13
C GLU A 90 -19.01 15.73 -1.15
N MET A 91 -19.38 14.59 -1.74
CA MET A 91 -18.82 14.17 -3.04
C MET A 91 -19.29 15.07 -4.19
N PHE A 92 -20.54 15.51 -4.19
CA PHE A 92 -21.05 16.46 -5.18
C PHE A 92 -20.28 17.77 -5.14
N ASP A 93 -20.07 18.33 -3.95
CA ASP A 93 -19.35 19.60 -3.73
C ASP A 93 -17.88 19.54 -4.18
N VAL A 94 -17.29 18.35 -4.28
CA VAL A 94 -15.93 18.19 -4.86
C VAL A 94 -15.92 18.44 -6.36
N PHE A 95 -17.02 18.12 -7.04
CA PHE A 95 -17.13 18.21 -8.49
C PHE A 95 -17.81 19.50 -8.94
N ASP A 96 -18.75 20.05 -8.16
CA ASP A 96 -19.24 21.44 -8.29
C ASP A 96 -18.13 22.41 -7.84
N ARG A 97 -17.21 22.72 -8.76
CA ARG A 97 -15.98 23.45 -8.46
C ARG A 97 -16.23 24.94 -8.40
N ASN A 98 -17.15 25.43 -9.21
CA ASN A 98 -17.52 26.84 -9.24
C ASN A 98 -18.56 27.21 -8.14
N GLN A 99 -19.11 26.20 -7.44
CA GLN A 99 -20.10 26.32 -6.36
C GLN A 99 -21.41 26.96 -6.83
N ASP A 100 -21.82 26.69 -8.06
CA ASP A 100 -23.08 27.18 -8.62
C ASP A 100 -24.27 26.25 -8.34
N GLY A 101 -24.03 25.10 -7.71
CA GLY A 101 -25.03 24.10 -7.35
C GLY A 101 -25.26 23.04 -8.43
N TYR A 102 -24.46 23.04 -9.49
CA TYR A 102 -24.54 22.10 -10.61
C TYR A 102 -23.16 21.53 -10.93
N VAL A 103 -23.15 20.40 -11.65
CA VAL A 103 -21.94 19.88 -12.28
C VAL A 103 -22.10 20.01 -13.79
N ASP A 104 -21.38 20.94 -14.39
CA ASP A 104 -21.37 21.14 -15.84
C ASP A 104 -20.52 20.05 -16.56
N PHE A 105 -20.46 20.11 -17.89
CA PHE A 105 -19.70 19.12 -18.66
C PHE A 105 -18.18 19.15 -18.39
N GLN A 106 -17.59 20.32 -18.12
CA GLN A 106 -16.16 20.44 -17.84
C GLN A 106 -15.81 19.88 -16.46
N GLU A 107 -16.63 20.18 -15.47
CA GLU A 107 -16.57 19.62 -14.13
C GLU A 107 -16.80 18.10 -14.14
N PHE A 108 -17.78 17.65 -14.92
CA PHE A 108 -18.01 16.22 -15.14
C PHE A 108 -16.82 15.56 -15.83
N ALA A 109 -16.14 16.23 -16.77
CA ALA A 109 -14.95 15.67 -17.39
C ALA A 109 -13.80 15.44 -16.38
N PHE A 110 -13.67 16.32 -15.38
CA PHE A 110 -12.77 16.11 -14.25
C PHE A 110 -13.22 14.94 -13.38
N CYS A 111 -14.50 14.92 -12.98
CA CYS A 111 -15.14 13.83 -12.24
C CYS A 111 -14.91 12.46 -12.93
N TRP A 112 -15.14 12.40 -14.24
CA TRP A 112 -14.96 11.21 -15.04
C TRP A 112 -13.52 10.70 -15.01
N LYS A 113 -12.55 11.59 -15.28
CA LYS A 113 -11.13 11.24 -15.37
C LYS A 113 -10.55 10.81 -14.03
N GLN A 114 -10.86 11.54 -12.96
CA GLN A 114 -10.18 11.41 -11.67
C GLN A 114 -10.93 10.54 -10.65
N TRP A 115 -12.23 10.32 -10.85
CA TRP A 115 -13.07 9.62 -9.88
C TRP A 115 -13.79 8.43 -10.50
N ILE A 116 -14.61 8.63 -11.54
CA ILE A 116 -15.41 7.53 -12.14
C ILE A 116 -14.48 6.48 -12.76
N LYS A 117 -13.51 6.88 -13.58
CA LYS A 117 -12.62 5.95 -14.29
C LYS A 117 -11.84 5.03 -13.34
N PRO A 118 -11.14 5.54 -12.30
CA PRO A 118 -10.52 4.66 -11.31
C PRO A 118 -11.51 3.71 -10.64
N ILE A 119 -12.73 4.15 -10.34
CA ILE A 119 -13.76 3.29 -9.71
C ILE A 119 -14.22 2.16 -10.63
N VAL A 120 -14.42 2.41 -11.91
CA VAL A 120 -14.89 1.39 -12.86
C VAL A 120 -13.78 0.52 -13.42
N ARG A 121 -12.54 1.01 -13.46
CA ARG A 121 -11.36 0.32 -14.00
C ARG A 121 -10.18 0.52 -13.05
N PRO A 122 -10.22 -0.11 -11.86
CA PRO A 122 -9.11 -0.03 -10.93
C PRO A 122 -7.86 -0.71 -11.51
N ILE A 123 -6.69 -0.14 -11.24
CA ILE A 123 -5.40 -0.78 -11.44
C ILE A 123 -4.94 -1.26 -10.07
N SER A 124 -5.10 -2.56 -9.82
CA SER A 124 -4.97 -3.13 -8.48
C SER A 124 -3.64 -3.84 -8.26
N ALA A 125 -3.02 -3.58 -7.11
CA ALA A 125 -1.88 -4.35 -6.61
C ALA A 125 -2.25 -5.12 -5.34
N LEU A 126 -1.62 -6.29 -5.15
CA LEU A 126 -1.65 -7.04 -3.90
C LEU A 126 -0.32 -6.86 -3.18
N ILE A 127 -0.34 -6.59 -1.88
CA ILE A 127 0.82 -6.68 -1.00
C ILE A 127 0.59 -7.76 0.06
N ILE A 128 1.50 -8.74 0.05
CA ILE A 128 1.55 -9.85 0.99
C ILE A 128 2.62 -9.50 2.02
N VAL A 129 2.17 -9.19 3.23
CA VAL A 129 3.02 -8.68 4.31
C VAL A 129 3.54 -9.84 5.13
N ASP A 130 4.85 -10.02 5.13
CA ASP A 130 5.62 -10.80 6.10
C ASP A 130 5.08 -12.22 6.36
N VAL A 131 4.67 -12.93 5.31
CA VAL A 131 4.26 -14.35 5.41
C VAL A 131 5.51 -15.24 5.49
N GLN A 132 6.36 -14.99 6.49
CA GLN A 132 7.67 -15.58 6.70
C GLN A 132 7.63 -16.70 7.75
N ASN A 133 8.66 -17.54 7.76
CA ASN A 133 8.74 -18.71 8.63
C ASN A 133 8.65 -18.34 10.12
N ASP A 134 9.31 -17.26 10.57
CA ASP A 134 9.30 -16.86 11.99
C ASP A 134 7.92 -16.48 12.50
N PHE A 135 7.08 -15.86 11.66
CA PHE A 135 5.72 -15.46 12.04
C PHE A 135 4.71 -16.62 11.98
N ILE A 136 5.05 -17.74 11.34
CA ILE A 136 4.15 -18.89 11.22
C ILE A 136 4.56 -20.02 12.15
N THR A 137 5.80 -20.50 12.05
CA THR A 137 6.30 -21.68 12.79
C THR A 137 7.58 -21.43 13.58
N GLY A 138 8.23 -20.28 13.40
CA GLY A 138 9.51 -19.97 14.04
C GLY A 138 9.38 -19.14 15.32
N SER A 139 10.37 -18.27 15.56
CA SER A 139 10.61 -17.66 16.87
C SER A 139 9.52 -16.69 17.34
N LEU A 140 8.79 -16.08 16.41
CA LEU A 140 7.71 -15.12 16.66
C LEU A 140 6.39 -15.59 16.05
N SER A 141 6.11 -16.89 16.16
CA SER A 141 4.88 -17.48 15.62
C SER A 141 3.64 -16.80 16.21
N ILE A 142 2.72 -16.37 15.33
CA ILE A 142 1.44 -15.74 15.70
C ILE A 142 0.60 -16.66 16.60
N SER A 143 0.75 -17.99 16.48
CA SER A 143 0.06 -18.96 17.34
C SER A 143 0.43 -18.84 18.82
N ASN A 144 1.60 -18.27 19.12
CA ASN A 144 2.06 -18.05 20.49
C ASN A 144 1.52 -16.75 21.10
N CYS A 145 1.00 -15.83 20.28
CA CYS A 145 0.50 -14.53 20.71
C CYS A 145 -0.85 -14.60 21.46
N PRO A 146 -1.26 -13.52 22.16
CA PRO A 146 -2.49 -13.48 22.95
C PRO A 146 -3.77 -13.86 22.20
N ALA A 147 -3.91 -13.47 20.93
CA ALA A 147 -5.08 -13.76 20.11
C ALA A 147 -5.24 -15.25 19.76
N LYS A 148 -4.18 -16.06 19.92
CA LYS A 148 -4.16 -17.50 19.59
C LYS A 148 -4.63 -17.82 18.17
N GLN A 149 -4.45 -16.87 17.26
CA GLN A 149 -4.67 -17.05 15.83
C GLN A 149 -3.55 -17.88 15.21
N ASN A 150 -3.84 -18.60 14.12
CA ASN A 150 -2.84 -19.43 13.45
C ASN A 150 -2.33 -18.75 12.17
N GLY A 151 -1.04 -18.41 12.14
CA GLY A 151 -0.39 -17.80 10.98
C GLY A 151 -0.49 -18.63 9.69
N GLN A 152 -0.65 -19.96 9.76
CA GLN A 152 -0.83 -20.79 8.56
C GLN A 152 -2.16 -20.54 7.85
N ASP A 153 -3.17 -20.01 8.54
CA ASP A 153 -4.50 -19.82 7.96
C ASP A 153 -4.49 -18.82 6.80
N VAL A 154 -3.50 -17.92 6.74
CA VAL A 154 -3.36 -16.94 5.65
C VAL A 154 -2.94 -17.58 4.33
N LEU A 155 -2.29 -18.75 4.37
CA LEU A 155 -1.66 -19.37 3.20
C LEU A 155 -2.68 -19.71 2.11
N LYS A 156 -3.80 -20.35 2.49
CA LYS A 156 -4.82 -20.81 1.55
C LYS A 156 -5.53 -19.64 0.84
N PRO A 157 -6.12 -18.64 1.53
CA PRO A 157 -6.77 -17.52 0.86
C PRO A 157 -5.77 -16.68 0.05
N THR A 158 -4.55 -16.44 0.55
CA THR A 158 -3.51 -15.72 -0.20
C THR A 158 -3.16 -16.43 -1.51
N ASN A 159 -2.85 -17.72 -1.47
CA ASN A 159 -2.58 -18.50 -2.68
C ASN A 159 -3.76 -18.53 -3.64
N LYS A 160 -4.99 -18.60 -3.11
CA LYS A 160 -6.18 -18.58 -3.95
C LYS A 160 -6.32 -17.26 -4.69
N MET A 161 -6.04 -16.13 -4.04
CA MET A 161 -6.03 -14.82 -4.70
C MET A 161 -4.97 -14.75 -5.79
N LEU A 162 -3.73 -15.19 -5.50
CA LEU A 162 -2.64 -15.24 -6.47
C LEU A 162 -2.96 -16.06 -7.72
N GLU A 163 -3.77 -17.11 -7.59
CA GLU A 163 -4.18 -17.96 -8.71
C GLU A 163 -5.33 -17.39 -9.54
N THR A 164 -6.22 -16.60 -8.94
CA THR A 164 -7.55 -16.35 -9.51
C THR A 164 -7.89 -14.89 -9.75
N VAL A 165 -7.12 -13.97 -9.16
CA VAL A 165 -7.35 -12.53 -9.23
C VAL A 165 -6.29 -11.90 -10.15
N PRO A 166 -6.69 -11.13 -11.17
CA PRO A 166 -5.76 -10.51 -12.11
C PRO A 166 -5.20 -9.19 -11.56
N PHE A 167 -4.29 -9.26 -10.58
CA PHE A 167 -3.56 -8.08 -10.12
C PHE A 167 -2.55 -7.59 -11.18
N GLU A 168 -2.37 -6.27 -11.28
CA GLU A 168 -1.33 -5.65 -12.12
C GLU A 168 0.07 -6.01 -11.63
N VAL A 169 0.23 -6.12 -10.31
CA VAL A 169 1.50 -6.47 -9.65
C VAL A 169 1.24 -7.04 -8.26
N VAL A 170 2.13 -7.93 -7.82
CA VAL A 170 2.13 -8.49 -6.47
C VAL A 170 3.45 -8.15 -5.78
N PHE A 171 3.36 -7.63 -4.57
CA PHE A 171 4.48 -7.35 -3.69
C PHE A 171 4.53 -8.34 -2.53
N TYR A 172 5.74 -8.77 -2.16
CA TYR A 172 6.01 -9.57 -0.97
C TYR A 172 6.91 -8.74 -0.07
N SER A 173 6.40 -8.25 1.07
CA SER A 173 7.27 -7.64 2.06
C SER A 173 7.92 -8.71 2.95
N LEU A 174 9.15 -8.43 3.36
CA LEU A 174 9.92 -9.29 4.24
C LEU A 174 10.55 -8.43 5.33
N ASP A 175 10.27 -8.74 6.60
CA ASP A 175 11.15 -8.29 7.67
C ASP A 175 12.53 -8.89 7.48
N TRP A 176 13.57 -8.06 7.63
CA TRP A 176 14.92 -8.41 7.23
C TRP A 176 15.96 -7.75 8.13
N HIS A 177 15.96 -8.16 9.40
CA HIS A 177 16.68 -7.47 10.47
C HIS A 177 18.14 -7.90 10.61
N PRO A 178 19.09 -6.96 10.76
CA PRO A 178 20.46 -7.31 11.13
C PRO A 178 20.49 -7.88 12.56
N GLU A 179 21.54 -8.64 12.88
CA GLU A 179 21.69 -9.31 14.18
C GLU A 179 21.62 -8.35 15.38
N ASN A 180 22.08 -7.11 15.20
CA ASN A 180 22.10 -6.06 16.23
C ASN A 180 20.89 -5.10 16.18
N HIS A 181 19.79 -5.50 15.53
CA HIS A 181 18.60 -4.66 15.37
C HIS A 181 18.01 -4.19 16.71
N VAL A 182 17.56 -2.94 16.74
CA VAL A 182 17.07 -2.22 17.93
C VAL A 182 15.82 -2.84 18.54
N SER A 183 15.01 -3.51 17.71
CA SER A 183 13.75 -4.10 18.16
C SER A 183 13.93 -5.38 18.97
N PHE A 184 15.11 -6.00 18.99
CA PHE A 184 15.34 -7.24 19.72
C PHE A 184 15.61 -6.99 21.20
N ILE A 185 14.92 -7.70 22.09
CA ILE A 185 15.11 -7.61 23.54
C ILE A 185 16.57 -7.85 23.95
N GLU A 186 17.27 -8.78 23.30
CA GLU A 186 18.69 -9.06 23.54
C GLU A 186 19.63 -7.88 23.24
N ASN A 187 19.15 -6.91 22.47
CA ASN A 187 19.91 -5.73 22.05
C ASN A 187 19.53 -4.46 22.83
N VAL A 188 18.59 -4.53 23.78
CA VAL A 188 18.12 -3.34 24.52
C VAL A 188 19.26 -2.61 25.24
N GLY A 189 20.22 -3.35 25.81
CA GLY A 189 21.38 -2.79 26.49
C GLY A 189 22.49 -2.26 25.58
N LYS A 190 22.37 -2.43 24.26
CA LYS A 190 23.38 -1.95 23.28
C LYS A 190 23.22 -0.47 22.93
N ARG A 191 22.10 0.15 23.31
CA ARG A 191 21.77 1.55 23.04
C ARG A 191 21.35 2.23 24.33
N LYS A 192 21.55 3.55 24.41
CA LYS A 192 21.18 4.32 25.58
C LYS A 192 19.67 4.60 25.57
N LEU A 193 19.00 4.22 26.65
CA LEU A 193 17.60 4.59 26.87
C LEU A 193 17.51 6.05 27.32
N HIS A 194 16.51 6.75 26.78
CA HIS A 194 16.18 8.10 27.19
C HIS A 194 15.60 8.09 28.62
N PRO A 195 15.86 9.11 29.47
CA PRO A 195 15.34 9.16 30.84
C PRO A 195 13.80 9.13 30.97
N SER A 196 13.06 9.41 29.90
CA SER A 196 11.60 9.28 29.87
C SER A 196 11.10 7.85 29.64
N SER A 197 11.98 6.91 29.29
CA SER A 197 11.62 5.49 29.18
C SER A 197 11.19 4.99 30.56
N GLN A 198 10.01 4.37 30.64
CA GLN A 198 9.47 3.85 31.90
C GLN A 198 10.28 2.67 32.44
N LYS A 199 10.97 1.95 31.55
CA LYS A 199 11.80 0.79 31.85
C LYS A 199 13.27 1.13 31.66
N LYS A 200 14.12 0.59 32.54
CA LYS A 200 15.57 0.50 32.33
C LYS A 200 15.91 -0.74 31.51
N ALA A 201 17.09 -0.76 30.91
CA ALA A 201 17.51 -1.85 30.03
C ALA A 201 17.59 -3.19 30.78
N GLU A 202 17.99 -3.18 32.06
CA GLU A 202 18.12 -4.38 32.90
C GLU A 202 16.76 -4.92 33.40
N GLU A 203 15.71 -4.12 33.31
CA GLU A 203 14.36 -4.40 33.79
C GLU A 203 13.37 -4.62 32.62
N ALA A 204 13.82 -4.46 31.39
CA ALA A 204 13.00 -4.60 30.20
C ALA A 204 12.69 -6.08 29.93
N GLU A 205 11.43 -6.36 29.62
CA GLU A 205 10.94 -7.70 29.28
C GLU A 205 10.48 -7.77 27.82
N LEU A 206 10.23 -9.00 27.34
CA LEU A 206 9.63 -9.21 26.03
C LEU A 206 8.31 -8.44 25.93
N TYR A 207 8.11 -7.76 24.81
CA TYR A 207 6.93 -6.96 24.47
C TYR A 207 6.77 -5.63 25.23
N ASP A 208 7.70 -5.28 26.12
CA ASP A 208 7.77 -3.93 26.69
C ASP A 208 8.06 -2.90 25.59
N THR A 209 7.60 -1.67 25.81
CA THR A 209 8.00 -0.50 25.01
C THR A 209 9.03 0.32 25.77
N VAL A 210 10.14 0.64 25.10
CA VAL A 210 11.22 1.49 25.63
C VAL A 210 11.45 2.69 24.72
N ILE A 211 12.10 3.73 25.24
CA ILE A 211 12.45 4.92 24.46
C ILE A 211 13.97 5.05 24.40
N PHE A 212 14.55 4.93 23.20
CA PHE A 212 15.98 5.15 22.97
C PHE A 212 16.30 6.64 22.75
N GLU A 213 17.51 7.05 23.13
CA GLU A 213 18.03 8.40 22.82
C GLU A 213 18.28 8.58 21.31
N GLY A 214 18.04 9.81 20.83
CA GLY A 214 18.34 10.23 19.47
C GLY A 214 17.60 11.54 19.12
N PRO A 215 17.96 12.22 18.02
CA PRO A 215 17.06 13.09 17.30
C PRO A 215 16.49 12.37 16.06
N PRO A 216 15.21 11.96 16.04
CA PRO A 216 14.20 12.04 17.10
C PRO A 216 14.39 10.95 18.18
N LEU A 217 13.66 11.08 19.28
CA LEU A 217 13.49 9.97 20.22
C LEU A 217 12.84 8.79 19.51
N ASN A 218 13.30 7.58 19.82
CA ASN A 218 12.80 6.36 19.19
C ASN A 218 12.04 5.51 20.22
N GLU A 219 10.71 5.50 20.11
CA GLU A 219 9.84 4.59 20.87
C GLU A 219 9.81 3.22 20.19
N GLN A 220 10.24 2.18 20.90
CA GLN A 220 10.45 0.84 20.34
C GLN A 220 9.81 -0.22 21.24
N LYS A 221 8.93 -1.02 20.64
CA LYS A 221 8.45 -2.28 21.23
C LYS A 221 9.50 -3.37 21.08
N LEU A 222 9.78 -4.10 22.15
CA LEU A 222 10.82 -5.13 22.16
C LEU A 222 10.25 -6.50 21.79
N TRP A 223 10.92 -7.18 20.87
CA TRP A 223 10.51 -8.47 20.31
C TRP A 223 11.58 -9.54 20.58
N PRO A 224 11.23 -10.84 20.54
CA PRO A 224 12.25 -11.88 20.42
C PRO A 224 13.03 -11.67 19.11
N LYS A 225 14.26 -12.19 19.02
CA LYS A 225 14.97 -12.20 17.73
C LYS A 225 14.15 -12.97 16.70
N HIS A 226 13.92 -12.34 15.55
CA HIS A 226 13.13 -12.89 14.45
C HIS A 226 13.60 -12.28 13.13
N CYS A 227 13.30 -12.97 12.03
CA CYS A 227 13.53 -12.52 10.66
C CYS A 227 14.95 -11.96 10.44
N VAL A 228 15.94 -12.61 11.06
CA VAL A 228 17.35 -12.20 10.94
C VAL A 228 17.81 -12.45 9.50
N GLN A 229 18.54 -11.49 8.94
CA GLN A 229 19.05 -11.55 7.57
C GLN A 229 19.75 -12.88 7.28
N ASN A 230 19.37 -13.51 6.17
CA ASN A 230 19.89 -14.79 5.68
C ASN A 230 19.61 -15.99 6.60
N SER A 231 18.68 -15.87 7.56
CA SER A 231 18.21 -16.99 8.36
C SER A 231 16.97 -17.63 7.74
N TRP A 232 16.73 -18.91 8.07
CA TRP A 232 15.50 -19.61 7.72
C TRP A 232 14.24 -18.85 8.18
N GLY A 233 14.30 -18.25 9.37
CA GLY A 233 13.18 -17.50 9.95
C GLY A 233 12.72 -16.32 9.08
N ALA A 234 13.66 -15.72 8.34
CA ALA A 234 13.43 -14.58 7.46
C ALA A 234 13.01 -14.97 6.03
N GLU A 235 13.05 -16.26 5.67
CA GLU A 235 12.56 -16.71 4.37
C GLU A 235 11.03 -16.62 4.32
N LEU A 236 10.50 -16.32 3.13
CA LEU A 236 9.07 -16.46 2.87
C LEU A 236 8.67 -17.92 3.11
N HIS A 237 7.52 -18.14 3.75
CA HIS A 237 7.06 -19.48 4.04
C HIS A 237 6.86 -20.29 2.76
N SER A 238 7.44 -21.49 2.68
CA SER A 238 7.52 -22.31 1.46
C SER A 238 6.18 -22.63 0.79
N ALA A 239 5.08 -22.59 1.55
CA ALA A 239 3.74 -22.80 1.02
C ALA A 239 3.13 -21.57 0.32
N VAL A 240 3.73 -20.39 0.43
CA VAL A 240 3.27 -19.19 -0.29
C VAL A 240 3.72 -19.29 -1.74
N LYS A 241 2.79 -19.09 -2.67
CA LYS A 241 3.13 -19.01 -4.09
C LYS A 241 3.86 -17.71 -4.39
N VAL A 242 5.00 -17.84 -5.07
CA VAL A 242 5.75 -16.70 -5.62
C VAL A 242 5.46 -16.61 -7.11
N LEU A 243 4.95 -15.47 -7.55
CA LEU A 243 4.74 -15.21 -8.98
C LEU A 243 6.05 -14.77 -9.65
N ASP A 244 6.24 -15.13 -10.92
CA ASP A 244 7.45 -14.78 -11.69
C ASP A 244 7.67 -13.26 -11.78
N ASN A 245 6.59 -12.48 -11.80
CA ASN A 245 6.60 -11.02 -11.81
C ASN A 245 6.42 -10.39 -10.41
N GLY A 246 6.51 -11.20 -9.35
CA GLY A 246 6.43 -10.76 -7.97
C GLY A 246 7.62 -9.89 -7.58
N ILE A 247 7.38 -8.84 -6.78
CA ILE A 247 8.42 -7.92 -6.33
C ILE A 247 8.62 -8.06 -4.83
N PHE A 248 9.87 -8.28 -4.41
CA PHE A 248 10.22 -8.37 -3.00
C PHE A 248 10.63 -7.00 -2.43
N VAL A 249 10.12 -6.67 -1.24
CA VAL A 249 10.43 -5.43 -0.51
C VAL A 249 10.93 -5.79 0.88
N HIS A 250 12.23 -5.60 1.11
CA HIS A 250 12.81 -5.80 2.44
C HIS A 250 12.58 -4.56 3.32
N LYS A 251 12.20 -4.78 4.57
CA LYS A 251 12.02 -3.75 5.59
C LYS A 251 12.76 -4.12 6.87
N GLY A 252 12.96 -3.13 7.76
CA GLY A 252 13.66 -3.33 9.03
C GLY A 252 15.17 -3.59 8.89
N ILE A 253 15.77 -3.17 7.77
CA ILE A 253 17.19 -3.43 7.47
C ILE A 253 18.15 -2.53 8.25
N HIS A 254 17.67 -1.40 8.77
CA HIS A 254 18.51 -0.44 9.49
C HIS A 254 18.62 -0.86 10.95
N PRO A 255 19.82 -1.02 11.53
CA PRO A 255 19.98 -1.57 12.87
C PRO A 255 19.32 -0.72 13.96
N ASP A 256 19.22 0.60 13.77
CA ASP A 256 18.72 1.54 14.78
C ASP A 256 17.26 1.98 14.59
N ILE A 257 16.60 1.53 13.52
CA ILE A 257 15.23 1.97 13.19
C ILE A 257 14.42 0.77 12.71
N ASP A 258 13.35 0.48 13.43
CA ASP A 258 12.40 -0.56 13.06
C ASP A 258 11.43 -0.07 11.97
N SER A 259 10.80 -1.00 11.26
CA SER A 259 9.93 -0.70 10.12
C SER A 259 8.80 -1.72 10.05
N TYR A 260 7.64 -1.34 10.59
CA TYR A 260 6.44 -2.16 10.47
C TYR A 260 5.79 -2.01 9.10
N SER A 261 5.78 -0.79 8.55
CA SER A 261 5.16 -0.53 7.26
C SER A 261 6.08 -0.92 6.11
N ALA A 262 5.51 -1.55 5.07
CA ALA A 262 6.23 -1.80 3.83
C ALA A 262 6.50 -0.52 3.01
N PHE A 263 6.02 0.66 3.42
CA PHE A 263 6.28 1.94 2.76
C PHE A 263 7.48 2.70 3.35
N TRP A 264 7.58 2.77 4.68
CA TRP A 264 8.58 3.57 5.40
C TRP A 264 9.05 2.84 6.66
N ASP A 265 10.24 3.21 7.13
CA ASP A 265 10.59 2.94 8.52
C ASP A 265 9.70 3.72 9.51
N ASN A 266 9.69 3.32 10.78
CA ASN A 266 8.78 3.86 11.80
C ASN A 266 9.02 5.36 12.05
N ASN A 267 10.22 5.87 11.76
CA ASN A 267 10.55 7.29 11.89
C ASN A 267 10.35 8.07 10.58
N LYS A 268 9.88 7.42 9.50
CA LYS A 268 9.76 7.98 8.15
C LYS A 268 11.07 8.60 7.62
N MET A 269 12.22 8.05 8.03
CA MET A 269 13.55 8.53 7.64
C MET A 269 14.08 7.84 6.38
N SER A 270 13.79 6.55 6.21
CA SER A 270 14.15 5.76 5.04
C SER A 270 12.89 5.33 4.27
N LYS A 271 12.90 5.59 2.96
CA LYS A 271 11.85 5.17 2.03
C LYS A 271 12.17 3.79 1.48
N THR A 272 11.22 2.87 1.57
CA THR A 272 11.26 1.64 0.77
C THR A 272 11.00 1.97 -0.71
N PRO A 273 11.34 1.08 -1.66
CA PRO A 273 11.01 1.31 -3.07
C PRO A 273 9.51 1.22 -3.39
N LEU A 274 8.67 0.72 -2.46
CA LEU A 274 7.26 0.38 -2.71
C LEU A 274 6.46 1.54 -3.32
N ALA A 275 6.53 2.73 -2.71
CA ALA A 275 5.76 3.89 -3.17
C ALA A 275 6.08 4.27 -4.63
N SER A 276 7.37 4.28 -4.99
CA SER A 276 7.83 4.61 -6.34
C SER A 276 7.39 3.57 -7.38
N LEU A 277 7.40 2.29 -7.01
CA LEU A 277 6.98 1.20 -7.87
C LEU A 277 5.47 1.21 -8.12
N LEU A 278 4.68 1.44 -7.07
CA LEU A 278 3.22 1.61 -7.17
C LEU A 278 2.86 2.79 -8.09
N GLN A 279 3.55 3.93 -7.95
CA GLN A 279 3.35 5.11 -8.80
C GLN A 279 3.69 4.82 -10.26
N LYS A 280 4.84 4.19 -10.53
CA LYS A 280 5.27 3.80 -11.89
C LYS A 280 4.27 2.86 -12.55
N LYS A 281 3.67 1.96 -11.77
CA LYS A 281 2.60 1.04 -12.19
C LYS A 281 1.21 1.68 -12.26
N LYS A 282 1.07 2.96 -11.88
CA LYS A 282 -0.19 3.71 -11.85
C LYS A 282 -1.28 3.03 -11.01
N ILE A 283 -0.87 2.36 -9.93
CA ILE A 283 -1.79 1.65 -9.05
C ILE A 283 -2.80 2.63 -8.44
N THR A 284 -4.06 2.24 -8.43
CA THR A 284 -5.16 3.01 -7.83
C THR A 284 -5.69 2.34 -6.56
N ASP A 285 -5.52 1.02 -6.43
CA ASP A 285 -6.07 0.21 -5.34
C ASP A 285 -5.00 -0.71 -4.80
N LEU A 286 -4.82 -0.72 -3.49
CA LEU A 286 -3.88 -1.59 -2.81
C LEU A 286 -4.64 -2.55 -1.89
N TYR A 287 -4.51 -3.83 -2.20
CA TYR A 287 -5.01 -4.93 -1.37
C TYR A 287 -3.90 -5.37 -0.44
N VAL A 288 -4.13 -5.34 0.87
CA VAL A 288 -3.15 -5.66 1.90
C VAL A 288 -3.59 -6.92 2.63
N CYS A 289 -2.68 -7.87 2.81
CA CYS A 289 -2.90 -9.07 3.60
C CYS A 289 -1.59 -9.56 4.25
N GLY A 290 -1.66 -10.55 5.13
CA GLY A 290 -0.46 -11.18 5.72
C GLY A 290 -0.39 -11.07 7.24
N LEU A 291 0.81 -10.88 7.78
CA LEU A 291 1.09 -10.94 9.22
C LEU A 291 1.92 -9.73 9.68
N ALA A 292 1.76 -9.20 10.89
CA ALA A 292 0.59 -9.34 11.75
C ALA A 292 -0.46 -8.27 11.41
N TYR A 293 -1.75 -8.64 11.48
CA TYR A 293 -2.91 -7.79 11.18
C TYR A 293 -2.84 -6.42 11.85
N ASP A 294 -2.60 -6.41 13.15
CA ASP A 294 -2.57 -5.29 14.09
C ASP A 294 -1.19 -4.62 14.20
N VAL A 295 -0.21 -5.05 13.39
CA VAL A 295 1.14 -4.48 13.34
C VAL A 295 1.52 -4.14 11.91
N CYS A 296 2.31 -4.98 11.22
CA CYS A 296 2.85 -4.68 9.90
C CYS A 296 1.76 -4.50 8.83
N VAL A 297 0.71 -5.31 8.87
CA VAL A 297 -0.43 -5.22 7.94
C VAL A 297 -1.19 -3.91 8.15
N GLY A 298 -1.58 -3.63 9.40
CA GLY A 298 -2.28 -2.39 9.77
C GLY A 298 -1.47 -1.14 9.46
N ALA A 299 -0.18 -1.13 9.79
CA ALA A 299 0.73 -0.02 9.48
C ALA A 299 0.91 0.18 7.96
N THR A 300 1.00 -0.92 7.19
CA THR A 300 1.07 -0.87 5.73
C THR A 300 -0.22 -0.33 5.12
N ALA A 301 -1.39 -0.80 5.59
CA ALA A 301 -2.68 -0.30 5.15
C ALA A 301 -2.89 1.19 5.51
N ASN A 302 -2.49 1.60 6.71
CA ASN A 302 -2.60 2.99 7.12
C ASN A 302 -1.69 3.90 6.26
N HIS A 303 -0.43 3.52 6.04
CA HIS A 303 0.44 4.29 5.15
C HIS A 303 -0.05 4.27 3.70
N SER A 304 -0.67 3.18 3.23
CA SER A 304 -1.31 3.14 1.90
C SER A 304 -2.36 4.26 1.73
N LEU A 305 -3.21 4.48 2.74
CA LEU A 305 -4.17 5.58 2.78
C LEU A 305 -3.48 6.95 2.80
N GLU A 306 -2.39 7.11 3.56
CA GLU A 306 -1.61 8.37 3.60
C GLU A 306 -0.96 8.71 2.24
N HIS A 307 -0.52 7.68 1.49
CA HIS A 307 -0.06 7.85 0.10
C HIS A 307 -1.22 8.00 -0.87
N GLY A 308 -2.44 7.74 -0.40
CA GLY A 308 -3.64 8.04 -1.11
C GLY A 308 -4.16 6.95 -2.02
N TYR A 309 -3.71 5.72 -1.83
CA TYR A 309 -4.27 4.57 -2.50
C TYR A 309 -5.60 4.20 -1.84
N ARG A 310 -6.59 3.83 -2.67
CA ARG A 310 -7.80 3.18 -2.17
C ARG A 310 -7.37 1.85 -1.55
N THR A 311 -7.59 1.71 -0.25
CA THR A 311 -6.96 0.62 0.50
C THR A 311 -8.00 -0.40 0.91
N ILE A 312 -7.68 -1.67 0.64
CA ILE A 312 -8.53 -2.82 0.95
C ILE A 312 -7.74 -3.78 1.82
N LEU A 313 -8.24 -4.06 3.02
CA LEU A 313 -7.65 -5.06 3.92
C LEU A 313 -8.37 -6.39 3.72
N VAL A 314 -7.61 -7.46 3.40
CA VAL A 314 -8.17 -8.80 3.20
C VAL A 314 -8.10 -9.58 4.51
N ASP A 315 -9.26 -9.68 5.17
CA ASP A 315 -9.40 -10.09 6.57
C ASP A 315 -9.02 -11.56 6.80
N ASP A 316 -9.59 -12.48 6.03
CA ASP A 316 -9.35 -13.91 6.15
C ASP A 316 -7.93 -14.32 5.71
N ALA A 317 -7.27 -13.49 4.89
CA ALA A 317 -5.88 -13.60 4.49
C ALA A 317 -4.91 -12.89 5.46
N SER A 318 -5.38 -12.48 6.64
CA SER A 318 -4.56 -11.80 7.65
C SER A 318 -4.76 -12.41 9.04
N ARG A 319 -3.71 -12.42 9.87
CA ARG A 319 -3.78 -12.84 11.28
C ARG A 319 -2.93 -11.94 12.15
N GLY A 320 -3.33 -11.71 13.40
CA GLY A 320 -2.74 -10.74 14.31
C GLY A 320 -2.39 -11.30 15.68
N ILE A 321 -1.83 -10.41 16.51
CA ILE A 321 -1.23 -10.72 17.81
C ILE A 321 -2.27 -10.58 18.93
N SER A 322 -3.10 -9.54 18.88
CA SER A 322 -4.06 -9.19 19.93
C SER A 322 -5.45 -8.98 19.36
N LEU A 323 -6.48 -9.58 19.97
CA LEU A 323 -7.86 -9.40 19.48
C LEU A 323 -8.33 -7.94 19.59
N ASP A 324 -7.94 -7.26 20.67
CA ASP A 324 -8.29 -5.86 20.87
C ASP A 324 -7.61 -4.99 19.82
N ASP A 325 -6.31 -5.19 19.56
CA ASP A 325 -5.58 -4.38 18.58
C ASP A 325 -6.02 -4.68 17.15
N ILE A 326 -6.43 -5.92 16.85
CA ILE A 326 -7.06 -6.29 15.57
C ILE A 326 -8.34 -5.49 15.37
N HIS A 327 -9.23 -5.46 16.38
CA HIS A 327 -10.48 -4.69 16.29
C HIS A 327 -10.20 -3.19 16.14
N HIS A 328 -9.31 -2.62 16.95
CA HIS A 328 -8.93 -1.20 16.84
C HIS A 328 -8.34 -0.87 15.46
N THR A 329 -7.46 -1.73 14.94
CA THR A 329 -6.87 -1.55 13.60
C THR A 329 -7.95 -1.57 12.52
N ARG A 330 -8.85 -2.55 12.56
CA ARG A 330 -9.96 -2.66 11.62
C ARG A 330 -10.85 -1.42 11.66
N ASP A 331 -11.24 -1.00 12.85
CA ASP A 331 -12.17 0.12 13.04
C ASP A 331 -11.50 1.45 12.62
N SER A 332 -10.22 1.66 12.98
CA SER A 332 -9.47 2.85 12.55
C SER A 332 -9.28 2.94 11.03
N LEU A 333 -9.05 1.81 10.35
CA LEU A 333 -8.96 1.76 8.89
C LEU A 333 -10.32 2.08 8.25
N ALA A 334 -11.42 1.54 8.79
CA ALA A 334 -12.76 1.81 8.32
C ALA A 334 -13.17 3.28 8.48
N GLU A 335 -12.81 3.91 9.61
CA GLU A 335 -13.00 5.35 9.84
C GLU A 335 -12.27 6.21 8.80
N LYS A 336 -11.14 5.73 8.28
CA LYS A 336 -10.37 6.37 7.21
C LYS A 336 -10.81 5.95 5.80
N ASN A 337 -11.95 5.27 5.68
CA ASN A 337 -12.57 4.83 4.43
C ASN A 337 -11.81 3.71 3.68
N ALA A 338 -10.91 2.98 4.34
CA ALA A 338 -10.50 1.68 3.84
C ALA A 338 -11.66 0.68 3.97
N VAL A 339 -11.63 -0.38 3.16
CA VAL A 339 -12.63 -1.44 3.21
C VAL A 339 -11.97 -2.73 3.70
N VAL A 340 -12.60 -3.39 4.66
CA VAL A 340 -12.22 -4.73 5.10
C VAL A 340 -13.11 -5.75 4.41
N VAL A 341 -12.50 -6.72 3.72
CA VAL A 341 -13.22 -7.71 2.90
C VAL A 341 -12.70 -9.12 3.13
N HIS A 342 -13.52 -10.10 2.74
CA HIS A 342 -13.08 -11.48 2.60
C HIS A 342 -12.44 -11.70 1.22
N SER A 343 -11.43 -12.57 1.14
CA SER A 343 -10.67 -12.89 -0.09
C SER A 343 -11.56 -13.31 -1.26
N SER A 344 -12.72 -13.93 -0.97
CA SER A 344 -13.72 -14.32 -1.96
C SER A 344 -14.35 -13.15 -2.72
N GLN A 345 -14.29 -11.93 -2.19
CA GLN A 345 -14.87 -10.72 -2.78
C GLN A 345 -13.86 -9.96 -3.64
N VAL A 346 -12.56 -10.19 -3.41
CA VAL A 346 -11.46 -9.43 -4.01
C VAL A 346 -11.50 -9.48 -5.53
N LYS A 347 -11.81 -10.65 -6.12
CA LYS A 347 -11.89 -10.78 -7.58
C LYS A 347 -12.94 -9.86 -8.19
N ASP A 348 -14.13 -9.83 -7.61
CA ASP A 348 -15.23 -9.00 -8.12
C ASP A 348 -14.89 -7.51 -8.02
N MET A 349 -14.14 -7.11 -6.98
CA MET A 349 -13.69 -5.74 -6.81
C MET A 349 -12.60 -5.35 -7.83
N VAL A 350 -11.60 -6.21 -8.04
CA VAL A 350 -10.53 -5.97 -9.04
C VAL A 350 -11.11 -5.92 -10.47
N GLU A 351 -12.12 -6.72 -10.77
CA GLU A 351 -12.82 -6.69 -12.07
C GLU A 351 -13.83 -5.54 -12.20
N GLY A 352 -14.00 -4.69 -11.18
CA GLY A 352 -14.94 -3.56 -11.18
C GLY A 352 -16.42 -3.96 -11.07
N ARG A 353 -16.72 -5.22 -10.71
CA ARG A 353 -18.09 -5.73 -10.50
C ARG A 353 -18.62 -5.42 -9.11
N ASP A 354 -17.76 -5.34 -8.10
CA ASP A 354 -18.09 -4.86 -6.76
C ASP A 354 -17.38 -3.51 -6.49
N ARG A 355 -18.16 -2.42 -6.47
CA ARG A 355 -17.67 -1.04 -6.36
C ARG A 355 -18.15 -0.43 -5.05
N ARG A 356 -17.25 -0.42 -4.07
CA ARG A 356 -17.51 0.04 -2.69
C ARG A 356 -17.59 1.57 -2.60
N PRO A 357 -18.67 2.15 -2.04
CA PRO A 357 -18.82 3.60 -1.95
C PRO A 357 -17.77 4.25 -1.05
N GLU A 358 -17.22 3.55 -0.07
CA GLU A 358 -16.18 4.04 0.83
C GLU A 358 -14.90 4.41 0.06
N LEU A 359 -14.48 3.54 -0.86
CA LEU A 359 -13.31 3.78 -1.71
C LEU A 359 -13.55 4.95 -2.68
N GLY A 360 -14.79 5.09 -3.18
CA GLY A 360 -15.19 6.22 -4.01
C GLY A 360 -15.16 7.53 -3.23
N TYR A 361 -15.77 7.56 -2.05
CA TYR A 361 -15.77 8.72 -1.17
C TYR A 361 -14.36 9.13 -0.75
N PHE A 362 -13.51 8.16 -0.37
CA PHE A 362 -12.10 8.41 -0.09
C PHE A 362 -11.42 9.16 -1.25
N GLN A 363 -11.60 8.65 -2.48
CA GLN A 363 -11.03 9.28 -3.66
C GLN A 363 -11.57 10.70 -3.87
N ALA A 364 -12.87 10.93 -3.72
CA ALA A 364 -13.46 12.27 -3.84
C ALA A 364 -12.87 13.24 -2.82
N MET A 365 -12.79 12.84 -1.54
CA MET A 365 -12.24 13.69 -0.49
C MET A 365 -10.77 14.05 -0.74
N ARG A 366 -9.99 13.14 -1.32
CA ARG A 366 -8.62 13.45 -1.74
C ARG A 366 -8.56 14.47 -2.87
N LEU A 367 -9.47 14.40 -3.84
CA LEU A 367 -9.52 15.36 -4.95
C LEU A 367 -9.89 16.77 -4.46
N ARG A 368 -10.65 16.88 -3.35
CA ARG A 368 -10.94 18.16 -2.68
C ARG A 368 -9.68 18.90 -2.23
N GLU A 369 -8.67 18.15 -1.80
CA GLU A 369 -7.41 18.68 -1.26
C GLU A 369 -6.41 19.06 -2.36
N MET A 370 -6.66 18.69 -3.63
CA MET A 370 -5.79 19.04 -4.75
C MET A 370 -5.95 20.51 -5.15
N PRO A 371 -4.85 21.23 -5.42
CA PRO A 371 -4.91 22.64 -5.85
C PRO A 371 -5.74 22.80 -7.12
N GLN A 372 -6.68 23.74 -7.10
CA GLN A 372 -7.62 23.95 -8.22
C GLN A 372 -6.99 24.64 -9.45
N ASN A 373 -5.74 25.10 -9.36
CA ASN A 373 -5.00 25.70 -10.48
C ASN A 373 -3.86 24.80 -10.93
N GLY A 374 -4.05 24.10 -12.05
CA GLY A 374 -2.98 23.38 -12.72
C GLY A 374 -3.50 22.63 -13.94
N GLY A 375 -3.39 23.24 -15.12
CA GLY A 375 -3.23 22.44 -16.33
C GLY A 375 -2.10 21.44 -16.11
N ILE A 376 -2.25 20.25 -16.71
CA ILE A 376 -1.32 19.11 -16.60
C ILE A 376 0.12 19.62 -16.54
N ARG A 377 0.71 19.61 -15.35
CA ARG A 377 2.16 19.61 -15.16
C ARG A 377 2.51 18.21 -14.75
N ASP A 378 3.31 17.54 -15.57
CA ASP A 378 4.09 16.39 -15.11
C ASP A 378 4.87 16.81 -13.85
N PRO A 379 5.01 15.92 -12.87
CA PRO A 379 5.79 16.21 -11.67
C PRO A 379 7.24 16.52 -12.10
N SER A 380 7.67 17.76 -11.84
CA SER A 380 9.07 18.16 -11.98
C SER A 380 9.88 17.52 -10.85
N PRO A 381 11.14 17.10 -11.09
CA PRO A 381 12.06 16.65 -10.04
C PRO A 381 12.26 17.66 -8.89
N ASP A 382 11.83 18.90 -9.05
CA ASP A 382 12.06 20.01 -8.11
C ASP A 382 11.00 20.17 -7.00
N ASP A 383 9.95 19.33 -6.94
CA ASP A 383 8.96 19.36 -5.83
C ASP A 383 9.50 18.73 -4.51
N VAL A 384 10.83 18.53 -4.43
CA VAL A 384 11.54 18.21 -3.19
C VAL A 384 11.96 19.51 -2.51
N SER A 385 11.40 19.76 -1.32
CA SER A 385 11.78 20.85 -0.42
C SER A 385 13.31 21.01 -0.29
N PRO A 386 13.88 22.21 -0.52
CA PRO A 386 15.32 22.42 -0.45
C PRO A 386 15.76 22.69 1.00
N ARG A 387 16.01 21.61 1.74
CA ARG A 387 16.87 21.65 2.94
C ARG A 387 17.62 20.34 3.12
N ASP A 388 18.47 20.00 2.16
CA ASP A 388 19.57 19.06 2.39
C ASP A 388 20.71 19.39 1.41
N SER A 389 21.50 20.37 1.81
CA SER A 389 22.82 20.58 1.23
C SER A 389 23.82 20.64 2.38
N VAL A 390 24.24 19.47 2.86
CA VAL A 390 25.56 19.30 3.47
C VAL A 390 26.15 17.98 2.98
N ILE A 391 26.99 18.13 1.97
CA ILE A 391 27.99 17.17 1.50
C ILE A 391 29.01 16.98 2.63
N PHE A 392 29.33 15.73 2.99
CA PHE A 392 30.70 15.38 3.34
C PHE A 392 31.06 14.03 2.70
N LEU A 393 31.93 14.13 1.69
CA LEU A 393 32.83 13.08 1.26
C LEU A 393 33.91 12.93 2.33
N THR A 394 34.01 11.75 2.94
CA THR A 394 35.20 10.89 3.18
C THR A 394 34.87 9.83 4.21
#